data_AF-A0A6J8BLP6-F1
#
_entry.id   AF-A0A6J8BLP6-F1
#
_cell.length_a   1.000
_cell.length_b   1.000
_cell.length_c   1.000
_cell.angle_alpha   90.00
_cell.angle_beta   90.00
_cell.angle_gamma   90.00
#
_symmetry.space_group_name_H-M   'P 1'
#
loop_
_entity.id
_entity.type
_entity.pdbx_description
1 polymer ?
#
loop_
_entity_poly.entity_id
_entity_poly.type
_entity_poly.pdbx_seq_one_letter_code
_entity_poly.pdbx_strand_id
1 'polypeptide(L)'
;MVLIFSLIISAISILVGSVNYISINEGYTFNSTCRNSFECRGKLICLEGTCRCSVELIWNGTNCIMRQMAGLQCTSQIECQDDLLCVEGSCSCHETHYLKDKQCIIRKQSSEVCNNTEECLSTLLCHRHTCQCMSSDYWNGTTCRLRREINFPCKNRLQCKETLDCRENSCQCHDTDYWDGVYCVNRKAAGMPCSSQNECQDDFRCLNESCSCQMLEYLNGDKCFRRQMAGMHCTSQIECQDDLLCVEGICLCHETHYLKDKQCIIRKQSNELCSTTEECLSTLVCHRHICQCISSDYWNGTTCKLRREMNFSCKNRLQCRETLDCRENTCQCHDTDYWDGVYCVNRKVDESNFLKYSYMKQIQK
;
A
#
# COMPACT_ATOMS: atom_id res chain seq x y z
N MET A 1 -117.85 -38.39 -22.65
CA MET A 1 -117.57 -38.45 -21.20
C MET A 1 -116.08 -38.21 -21.07
N VAL A 2 -115.55 -37.07 -20.60
CA VAL A 2 -115.92 -36.19 -19.48
C VAL A 2 -115.43 -34.79 -19.92
N LEU A 3 -116.28 -33.90 -20.44
CA LEU A 3 -117.12 -32.94 -19.71
C LEU A 3 -116.55 -32.45 -18.38
N ILE A 4 -116.14 -31.16 -18.39
CA ILE A 4 -116.51 -30.16 -17.39
C ILE A 4 -115.99 -30.41 -15.98
N PHE A 5 -114.86 -29.78 -15.64
CA PHE A 5 -114.56 -29.10 -14.37
C PHE A 5 -113.27 -28.33 -14.68
N SER A 6 -113.22 -27.00 -14.80
CA SER A 6 -113.91 -26.00 -13.99
C SER A 6 -113.88 -24.64 -14.71
N LEU A 7 -115.06 -24.22 -15.15
CA LEU A 7 -115.43 -22.82 -15.36
C LEU A 7 -115.57 -22.15 -13.99
N ILE A 8 -114.51 -21.55 -13.46
CA ILE A 8 -114.52 -20.39 -12.54
C ILE A 8 -113.12 -19.78 -12.75
N ILE A 9 -112.86 -18.80 -13.60
CA ILE A 9 -113.31 -17.41 -13.55
C ILE A 9 -113.29 -16.88 -14.98
N SER A 10 -114.48 -16.69 -15.56
CA SER A 10 -114.68 -15.78 -16.67
C SER A 10 -114.89 -14.36 -16.13
N ALA A 11 -114.16 -13.41 -16.71
CA ALA A 11 -114.57 -12.03 -16.95
C ALA A 11 -114.52 -10.99 -15.81
N ILE A 12 -113.32 -10.46 -15.53
CA ILE A 12 -113.01 -9.04 -15.24
C ILE A 12 -111.52 -8.89 -15.65
N SER A 13 -111.06 -8.19 -16.70
CA SER A 13 -111.42 -6.88 -17.24
C SER A 13 -110.99 -6.78 -18.71
N ILE A 14 -111.90 -6.30 -19.55
CA ILE A 14 -111.55 -5.53 -20.75
C ILE A 14 -111.07 -4.15 -20.26
N LEU A 15 -110.08 -3.56 -20.95
CA LEU A 15 -109.42 -2.24 -20.75
C LEU A 15 -108.13 -2.26 -19.91
N VAL A 16 -106.97 -2.48 -20.54
CA VAL A 16 -105.90 -1.48 -20.72
C VAL A 16 -105.06 -1.91 -21.93
N GLY A 17 -104.73 -0.96 -22.80
CA GLY A 17 -104.13 -1.18 -24.11
C GLY A 17 -102.75 -1.85 -24.12
N SER A 18 -102.41 -2.32 -25.33
CA SER A 18 -101.06 -2.46 -25.90
C SER A 18 -99.91 -2.18 -24.93
N VAL A 19 -99.39 -3.24 -24.31
CA VAL A 19 -97.99 -3.24 -23.86
C VAL A 19 -97.25 -4.15 -24.83
N ASN A 20 -96.59 -3.51 -25.79
CA ASN A 20 -95.58 -4.15 -26.62
C ASN A 20 -94.58 -4.83 -25.70
N TYR A 21 -94.43 -6.15 -25.83
CA TYR A 21 -93.25 -6.85 -25.38
C TYR A 21 -92.06 -6.37 -26.24
N ILE A 22 -91.42 -5.27 -25.81
CA ILE A 22 -90.17 -4.81 -26.40
C ILE A 22 -89.09 -5.83 -26.02
N SER A 23 -88.46 -6.41 -27.03
CA SER A 23 -87.30 -7.28 -26.86
C SER A 23 -86.18 -6.51 -26.16
N ILE A 24 -85.55 -7.13 -25.17
CA ILE A 24 -84.65 -6.51 -24.18
C ILE A 24 -83.25 -6.19 -24.78
N ASN A 25 -83.17 -5.58 -25.97
CA ASN A 25 -81.88 -5.23 -26.59
C ASN A 25 -81.85 -3.94 -27.45
N GLU A 26 -82.93 -3.16 -27.53
CA GLU A 26 -83.01 -1.95 -28.38
C GLU A 26 -82.65 -0.65 -27.62
N GLY A 27 -81.53 -0.64 -26.90
CA GLY A 27 -80.99 0.59 -26.33
C GLY A 27 -79.96 1.25 -27.25
N TYR A 28 -79.87 2.58 -27.23
CA TYR A 28 -78.84 3.35 -27.92
C TYR A 28 -77.43 2.99 -27.42
N THR A 29 -76.49 2.90 -28.36
CA THR A 29 -75.09 2.51 -28.11
C THR A 29 -74.25 3.68 -27.62
N PHE A 30 -72.99 3.43 -27.25
CA PHE A 30 -72.06 4.46 -26.82
C PHE A 30 -71.93 5.59 -27.86
N ASN A 31 -71.91 6.85 -27.40
CA ASN A 31 -71.94 8.09 -28.21
C ASN A 31 -73.19 8.34 -29.05
N SER A 32 -74.23 7.52 -28.97
CA SER A 32 -75.53 7.82 -29.60
C SER A 32 -76.23 8.96 -28.88
N THR A 33 -76.98 9.79 -29.62
CA THR A 33 -77.76 10.90 -29.07
C THR A 33 -78.94 10.37 -28.25
N CYS A 34 -79.18 10.94 -27.08
CA CYS A 34 -80.24 10.51 -26.17
C CYS A 34 -80.92 11.71 -25.50
N ARG A 35 -82.13 11.50 -24.98
CA ARG A 35 -82.80 12.47 -24.08
C ARG A 35 -82.83 11.99 -22.64
N ASN A 36 -82.95 10.69 -22.41
CA ASN A 36 -83.00 10.09 -21.09
C ASN A 36 -82.14 8.82 -21.00
N SER A 37 -81.68 8.50 -19.77
CA SER A 37 -80.77 7.37 -19.54
C SER A 37 -81.40 6.00 -19.80
N PHE A 38 -82.72 5.83 -19.70
CA PHE A 38 -83.38 4.55 -20.00
C PHE A 38 -83.35 4.20 -21.50
N GLU A 39 -83.04 5.16 -22.36
CA GLU A 39 -82.87 4.95 -23.80
C GLU A 39 -81.51 4.31 -24.12
N CYS A 40 -80.54 4.41 -23.21
CA CYS A 40 -79.17 3.92 -23.42
C CYS A 40 -79.04 2.45 -23.00
N ARG A 41 -78.24 1.66 -23.74
CA ARG A 41 -78.09 0.22 -23.48
C ARG A 41 -77.18 -0.06 -22.28
N GLY A 42 -77.60 -1.00 -21.43
CA GLY A 42 -76.74 -1.60 -20.39
C GLY A 42 -76.36 -0.61 -19.29
N LYS A 43 -75.05 -0.34 -19.13
CA LYS A 43 -74.49 0.56 -18.10
C LYS A 43 -74.27 2.01 -18.59
N LEU A 44 -74.82 2.34 -19.76
CA LEU A 44 -74.76 3.68 -20.34
C LEU A 44 -75.85 4.57 -19.72
N ILE A 45 -75.53 5.83 -19.50
CA ILE A 45 -76.45 6.88 -19.06
C ILE A 45 -76.40 8.05 -20.02
N CYS A 46 -77.47 8.84 -20.08
CA CYS A 46 -77.53 10.00 -20.94
C CYS A 46 -76.82 11.19 -20.27
N LEU A 47 -75.60 11.49 -20.71
CA LEU A 47 -74.80 12.61 -20.23
C LEU A 47 -74.63 13.62 -21.38
N GLU A 48 -75.05 14.86 -21.12
CA GLU A 48 -74.96 15.97 -22.09
C GLU A 48 -75.61 15.65 -23.45
N GLY A 49 -76.69 14.88 -23.44
CA GLY A 49 -77.42 14.46 -24.65
C GLY A 49 -76.78 13.30 -25.42
N THR A 50 -75.77 12.62 -24.86
CA THR A 50 -75.13 11.44 -25.47
C THR A 50 -75.05 10.26 -24.49
N CYS A 51 -75.25 9.04 -24.98
CA CYS A 51 -75.11 7.82 -24.18
C CYS A 51 -73.63 7.59 -23.86
N ARG A 52 -73.25 7.78 -22.60
CA ARG A 52 -71.89 7.59 -22.09
C ARG A 52 -71.90 6.69 -20.88
N CYS A 53 -70.72 6.19 -20.49
CA CYS A 53 -70.62 5.40 -19.27
C CYS A 53 -70.96 6.26 -18.04
N SER A 54 -71.59 5.63 -17.04
CA SER A 54 -71.86 6.26 -15.75
C SER A 54 -70.56 6.75 -15.09
N VAL A 55 -70.70 7.70 -14.15
CA VAL A 55 -69.58 8.22 -13.35
C VAL A 55 -68.78 7.04 -12.78
N GLU A 56 -67.44 7.11 -12.89
CA GLU A 56 -66.45 6.07 -12.54
C GLU A 56 -66.27 4.90 -13.52
N LEU A 57 -67.13 4.76 -14.54
CA LEU A 57 -66.96 3.78 -15.60
C LEU A 57 -66.34 4.39 -16.87
N ILE A 58 -65.53 3.59 -17.56
CA ILE A 58 -64.90 3.93 -18.85
C ILE A 58 -65.37 2.98 -19.95
N TRP A 59 -65.38 3.47 -21.18
CA TRP A 59 -65.68 2.63 -22.35
C TRP A 59 -64.42 1.94 -22.83
N ASN A 60 -64.37 0.61 -22.77
CA ASN A 60 -63.22 -0.18 -23.26
C ASN A 60 -63.33 -0.56 -24.75
N GLY A 61 -64.24 0.06 -25.50
CA GLY A 61 -64.55 -0.31 -26.88
C GLY A 61 -65.79 -1.21 -27.02
N THR A 62 -66.13 -1.99 -25.98
CA THR A 62 -67.21 -2.97 -26.04
C THR A 62 -68.26 -2.79 -24.95
N ASN A 63 -67.85 -2.41 -23.74
CA ASN A 63 -68.73 -2.20 -22.59
C ASN A 63 -68.16 -1.13 -21.65
N CYS A 64 -69.02 -0.63 -20.74
CA CYS A 64 -68.60 0.22 -19.64
C CYS A 64 -68.02 -0.63 -18.50
N ILE A 65 -66.72 -0.45 -18.23
CA ILE A 65 -65.98 -1.16 -17.18
C ILE A 65 -65.45 -0.18 -16.14
N MET A 66 -65.16 -0.67 -14.94
CA MET A 66 -64.41 0.11 -13.94
C MET A 66 -62.96 0.24 -14.40
N ARG A 67 -62.29 1.34 -14.03
CA ARG A 67 -60.83 1.43 -14.19
C ARG A 67 -60.15 0.34 -13.37
N GLN A 68 -59.13 -0.25 -13.96
CA GLN A 68 -58.38 -1.37 -13.43
C GLN A 68 -57.30 -0.90 -12.47
N MET A 69 -57.22 -1.60 -11.34
CA MET A 69 -56.19 -1.39 -10.33
C MET A 69 -54.87 -2.04 -10.76
N ALA A 70 -53.79 -1.67 -10.08
CA ALA A 70 -52.47 -2.24 -10.34
C ALA A 70 -52.48 -3.77 -10.24
N GLY A 71 -51.79 -4.44 -11.17
CA GLY A 71 -51.71 -5.89 -11.30
C GLY A 71 -52.87 -6.55 -12.06
N LEU A 72 -53.91 -5.80 -12.44
CA LEU A 72 -55.00 -6.33 -13.26
C LEU A 72 -54.73 -6.21 -14.76
N GLN A 73 -55.31 -7.13 -15.52
CA GLN A 73 -55.07 -7.31 -16.96
C GLN A 73 -55.72 -6.21 -17.79
N CYS A 74 -54.96 -5.49 -18.61
CA CYS A 74 -55.45 -4.39 -19.45
C CYS A 74 -55.13 -4.64 -20.93
N THR A 75 -55.93 -4.05 -21.83
CA THR A 75 -55.63 -4.03 -23.27
C THR A 75 -55.27 -2.64 -23.80
N SER A 76 -55.63 -1.60 -23.07
CA SER A 76 -55.41 -0.20 -23.41
C SER A 76 -55.01 0.63 -22.19
N GLN A 77 -54.27 1.72 -22.42
CA GLN A 77 -53.85 2.67 -21.39
C GLN A 77 -55.03 3.30 -20.64
N ILE A 78 -56.16 3.54 -21.32
CA ILE A 78 -57.34 4.17 -20.69
C ILE A 78 -57.97 3.27 -19.62
N GLU A 79 -57.67 1.97 -19.65
CA GLU A 79 -58.22 1.01 -18.71
C GLU A 79 -57.65 1.13 -17.31
N CYS A 80 -56.44 1.67 -17.15
CA CYS A 80 -55.78 1.75 -15.87
C CYS A 80 -56.20 2.99 -15.06
N GLN A 81 -56.14 2.88 -13.73
CA GLN A 81 -56.46 3.97 -12.82
C GLN A 81 -55.27 4.92 -12.63
N ASP A 82 -55.54 6.23 -12.51
CA ASP A 82 -54.57 7.27 -12.14
C ASP A 82 -53.30 7.24 -13.01
N ASP A 83 -52.12 7.14 -12.39
CA ASP A 83 -50.80 7.16 -13.05
C ASP A 83 -50.32 5.77 -13.52
N LEU A 84 -51.19 4.77 -13.51
CA LEU A 84 -50.86 3.42 -13.97
C LEU A 84 -50.88 3.35 -15.51
N LEU A 85 -49.91 2.62 -16.05
CA LEU A 85 -49.78 2.34 -17.47
C LEU A 85 -50.08 0.87 -17.74
N CYS A 86 -50.68 0.59 -18.90
CA CYS A 86 -50.82 -0.77 -19.39
C CYS A 86 -49.48 -1.25 -19.96
N VAL A 87 -48.71 -1.98 -19.16
CA VAL A 87 -47.39 -2.52 -19.51
C VAL A 87 -47.49 -4.03 -19.58
N GLU A 88 -47.14 -4.62 -20.72
CA GLU A 88 -47.21 -6.07 -20.96
C GLU A 88 -48.58 -6.70 -20.64
N GLY A 89 -49.66 -5.95 -20.87
CA GLY A 89 -51.03 -6.41 -20.64
C GLY A 89 -51.47 -6.37 -19.17
N SER A 90 -50.71 -5.73 -18.28
CA SER A 90 -51.10 -5.49 -16.88
C SER A 90 -50.95 -4.01 -16.51
N CYS A 91 -51.90 -3.47 -15.75
CA CYS A 91 -51.78 -2.12 -15.20
C CYS A 91 -50.65 -2.09 -14.18
N SER A 92 -49.58 -1.35 -14.46
CA SER A 92 -48.41 -1.22 -13.59
C SER A 92 -47.82 0.18 -13.67
N CYS A 93 -46.97 0.53 -12.70
CA CYS A 93 -46.27 1.80 -12.74
C CYS A 93 -45.22 1.80 -13.87
N HIS A 94 -44.88 3.00 -14.37
CA HIS A 94 -43.75 3.19 -15.27
C HIS A 94 -42.46 2.56 -14.70
N GLU A 95 -41.51 2.14 -15.54
CA GLU A 95 -40.27 1.45 -15.11
C GLU A 95 -39.47 2.19 -14.04
N THR A 96 -39.56 3.52 -14.01
CA THR A 96 -38.89 4.39 -13.03
C THR A 96 -39.64 4.54 -11.72
N HIS A 97 -40.81 3.92 -11.57
CA HIS A 97 -41.68 4.01 -10.41
C HIS A 97 -42.02 2.62 -9.86
N TYR A 98 -42.40 2.56 -8.60
CA TYR A 98 -42.90 1.37 -7.93
C TYR A 98 -44.22 1.68 -7.23
N LEU A 99 -45.03 0.64 -7.04
CA LEU A 99 -46.34 0.78 -6.43
C LEU A 99 -46.22 0.79 -4.90
N LYS A 100 -46.72 1.85 -4.27
CA LYS A 100 -46.88 1.93 -2.82
C LYS A 100 -48.21 2.55 -2.47
N ASP A 101 -49.01 1.86 -1.66
CA ASP A 101 -50.33 2.34 -1.22
C ASP A 101 -51.24 2.79 -2.38
N LYS A 102 -51.20 2.05 -3.51
CA LYS A 102 -51.90 2.33 -4.79
C LYS A 102 -51.42 3.55 -5.57
N GLN A 103 -50.33 4.18 -5.17
CA GLN A 103 -49.69 5.28 -5.90
C GLN A 103 -48.37 4.84 -6.53
N CYS A 104 -48.04 5.43 -7.67
CA CYS A 104 -46.75 5.23 -8.32
C CYS A 104 -45.74 6.23 -7.75
N ILE A 105 -44.74 5.72 -7.04
CA ILE A 105 -43.67 6.51 -6.42
C ILE A 105 -42.36 6.27 -7.18
N ILE A 106 -41.55 7.31 -7.38
CA ILE A 106 -40.24 7.19 -8.03
C ILE A 106 -39.37 6.17 -7.29
N ARG A 107 -38.75 5.27 -8.05
CA ARG A 107 -37.78 4.29 -7.55
C ARG A 107 -36.51 4.99 -7.06
N LYS A 108 -35.98 4.44 -5.98
CA LYS A 108 -34.82 4.91 -5.25
C LYS A 108 -33.52 4.62 -5.99
N GLN A 109 -32.61 5.58 -5.91
CA GLN A 109 -31.27 5.56 -6.50
C GLN A 109 -30.28 4.77 -5.64
N SER A 110 -29.07 4.58 -6.16
CA SER A 110 -27.97 3.95 -5.41
C SER A 110 -27.74 4.66 -4.07
N SER A 111 -27.53 3.87 -3.02
CA SER A 111 -27.27 4.28 -1.64
C SER A 111 -28.45 4.91 -0.90
N GLU A 112 -29.63 5.02 -1.50
CA GLU A 112 -30.83 5.46 -0.80
C GLU A 112 -31.43 4.35 0.06
N VAL A 113 -32.07 4.75 1.17
CA VAL A 113 -32.61 3.81 2.15
C VAL A 113 -33.84 3.09 1.60
N CYS A 114 -33.89 1.77 1.68
CA CYS A 114 -34.99 0.93 1.19
C CYS A 114 -35.42 -0.10 2.23
N ASN A 115 -36.67 -0.58 2.13
CA ASN A 115 -37.11 -1.77 2.86
C ASN A 115 -37.16 -2.99 1.95
N ASN A 116 -37.59 -2.81 0.71
CA ASN A 116 -37.71 -3.87 -0.29
C ASN A 116 -37.02 -3.50 -1.62
N THR A 117 -36.61 -4.52 -2.39
CA THR A 117 -35.94 -4.35 -3.70
C THR A 117 -36.81 -3.63 -4.72
N GLU A 118 -38.13 -3.78 -4.67
CA GLU A 118 -39.06 -3.08 -5.57
C GLU A 118 -38.99 -1.56 -5.44
N GLU A 119 -38.54 -1.04 -4.28
CA GLU A 119 -38.36 0.38 -4.08
C GLU A 119 -37.16 0.93 -4.85
N CYS A 120 -36.21 0.10 -5.27
CA CYS A 120 -34.99 0.51 -5.94
C CYS A 120 -35.18 0.54 -7.47
N LEU A 121 -34.30 1.25 -8.18
CA LEU A 121 -34.18 1.10 -9.64
C LEU A 121 -33.97 -0.38 -10.00
N SER A 122 -34.50 -0.81 -11.15
CA SER A 122 -34.56 -2.22 -11.58
C SER A 122 -33.22 -2.96 -11.62
N THR A 123 -32.09 -2.24 -11.67
CA THR A 123 -30.74 -2.83 -11.65
C THR A 123 -30.14 -2.94 -10.25
N LEU A 124 -30.80 -2.37 -9.23
CA LEU A 124 -30.36 -2.31 -7.84
C LEU A 124 -31.17 -3.28 -6.98
N LEU A 125 -30.54 -3.78 -5.93
CA LEU A 125 -31.13 -4.63 -4.91
C LEU A 125 -31.18 -3.90 -3.58
N CYS A 126 -32.24 -4.12 -2.80
CA CYS A 126 -32.27 -3.63 -1.43
C CYS A 126 -31.46 -4.56 -0.54
N HIS A 127 -30.30 -4.12 -0.08
CA HIS A 127 -29.43 -4.90 0.79
C HIS A 127 -28.92 -4.03 1.92
N ARG A 128 -28.99 -4.52 3.17
CA ARG A 128 -28.66 -3.75 4.39
C ARG A 128 -29.40 -2.40 4.44
N HIS A 129 -30.67 -2.41 4.05
CA HIS A 129 -31.53 -1.22 3.98
C HIS A 129 -31.08 -0.13 3.01
N THR A 130 -30.20 -0.42 2.05
CA THR A 130 -29.85 0.53 0.98
C THR A 130 -29.93 -0.10 -0.40
N CYS A 131 -30.29 0.70 -1.40
CA CYS A 131 -30.30 0.26 -2.79
C CYS A 131 -28.86 0.17 -3.32
N GLN A 132 -28.40 -1.01 -3.68
CA GLN A 132 -27.03 -1.24 -4.15
C GLN A 132 -26.96 -2.34 -5.20
N CYS A 133 -25.90 -2.34 -5.99
CA CYS A 133 -25.63 -3.41 -6.94
C CYS A 133 -25.33 -4.74 -6.21
N MET A 134 -25.40 -5.85 -6.95
CA MET A 134 -24.86 -7.14 -6.49
C MET A 134 -23.38 -7.01 -6.10
N SER A 135 -22.89 -7.89 -5.23
CA SER A 135 -21.50 -7.84 -4.73
C SER A 135 -20.45 -7.88 -5.84
N SER A 136 -20.73 -8.54 -6.97
CA SER A 136 -19.88 -8.59 -8.16
C SER A 136 -19.80 -7.27 -8.94
N ASP A 137 -20.70 -6.33 -8.66
CA ASP A 137 -20.98 -5.18 -9.50
C ASP A 137 -20.75 -3.87 -8.75
N TYR A 138 -20.73 -2.77 -9.51
CA TYR A 138 -20.62 -1.41 -9.00
C TYR A 138 -21.56 -0.48 -9.76
N TRP A 139 -22.04 0.55 -9.06
CA TRP A 139 -22.88 1.57 -9.67
C TRP A 139 -22.02 2.57 -10.46
N ASN A 140 -22.27 2.69 -11.77
CA ASN A 140 -21.53 3.63 -12.62
C ASN A 140 -22.20 5.03 -12.74
N GLY A 141 -23.31 5.26 -12.05
CA GLY A 141 -24.16 6.45 -12.18
C GLY A 141 -25.47 6.21 -12.95
N THR A 142 -25.58 5.11 -13.69
CA THR A 142 -26.73 4.79 -14.54
C THR A 142 -27.18 3.33 -14.43
N THR A 143 -26.24 2.40 -14.29
CA THR A 143 -26.50 0.97 -14.20
C THR A 143 -25.41 0.28 -13.39
N CYS A 144 -25.72 -0.94 -12.93
CA CYS A 144 -24.74 -1.82 -12.33
C CYS A 144 -23.83 -2.41 -13.42
N ARG A 145 -22.52 -2.33 -13.21
CA ARG A 145 -21.51 -2.91 -14.09
C ARG A 145 -20.61 -3.83 -13.27
N LEU A 146 -20.10 -4.87 -13.91
CA LEU A 146 -19.11 -5.77 -13.31
C LEU A 146 -17.91 -4.98 -12.78
N ARG A 147 -17.47 -5.33 -11.57
CA ARG A 147 -16.23 -4.83 -10.98
C ARG A 147 -15.03 -5.26 -11.82
N ARG A 148 -14.03 -4.40 -11.87
CA ARG A 148 -12.87 -4.46 -12.74
C ARG A 148 -11.75 -5.30 -12.12
N GLU A 149 -11.03 -5.98 -13.01
CA GLU A 149 -9.84 -6.79 -12.69
C GLU A 149 -8.62 -5.91 -12.41
N ILE A 150 -7.52 -6.54 -12.00
CA ILE A 150 -6.24 -5.87 -11.78
C ILE A 150 -5.76 -5.11 -13.03
N ASN A 151 -5.09 -3.98 -12.81
CA ASN A 151 -4.54 -3.05 -13.80
C ASN A 151 -5.57 -2.35 -14.70
N PHE A 152 -6.87 -2.63 -14.55
CA PHE A 152 -7.90 -1.88 -15.28
C PHE A 152 -8.05 -0.47 -14.73
N PRO A 153 -8.35 0.51 -15.58
CA PRO A 153 -8.51 1.89 -15.14
C PRO A 153 -9.70 2.01 -14.17
N CYS A 154 -9.62 2.91 -13.20
CA CYS A 154 -10.67 3.13 -12.23
C CYS A 154 -10.68 4.60 -11.76
N LYS A 155 -11.82 5.03 -11.19
CA LYS A 155 -11.93 6.35 -10.53
C LYS A 155 -12.11 6.27 -9.02
N ASN A 156 -12.60 5.13 -8.53
CA ASN A 156 -12.83 4.89 -7.12
C ASN A 156 -12.75 3.38 -6.84
N ARG A 157 -12.55 3.02 -5.57
CA ARG A 157 -12.41 1.63 -5.10
C ARG A 157 -13.57 0.73 -5.50
N LEU A 158 -14.81 1.24 -5.48
CA LEU A 158 -16.00 0.42 -5.76
C LEU A 158 -15.98 -0.16 -7.17
N GLN A 159 -15.22 0.44 -8.10
CA GLN A 159 -15.09 -0.08 -9.46
C GLN A 159 -14.22 -1.33 -9.54
N CYS A 160 -13.40 -1.63 -8.54
CA CYS A 160 -12.46 -2.74 -8.53
C CYS A 160 -13.05 -3.94 -7.76
N LYS A 161 -12.56 -5.14 -8.04
CA LYS A 161 -12.89 -6.34 -7.23
C LYS A 161 -12.52 -6.12 -5.76
N GLU A 162 -13.16 -6.87 -4.85
CA GLU A 162 -13.08 -6.64 -3.40
C GLU A 162 -11.65 -6.64 -2.82
N THR A 163 -10.74 -7.41 -3.40
CA THR A 163 -9.32 -7.51 -3.00
C THR A 163 -8.43 -6.43 -3.62
N LEU A 164 -9.01 -5.52 -4.40
CA LEU A 164 -8.31 -4.48 -5.13
C LEU A 164 -8.77 -3.09 -4.66
N ASP A 165 -7.86 -2.14 -4.70
CA ASP A 165 -8.13 -0.72 -4.51
C ASP A 165 -7.84 0.07 -5.79
N CYS A 166 -8.46 1.24 -5.90
CA CYS A 166 -8.21 2.12 -7.03
C CYS A 166 -7.05 3.06 -6.71
N ARG A 167 -5.86 2.71 -7.18
CA ARG A 167 -4.62 3.48 -6.96
C ARG A 167 -4.04 3.94 -8.29
N GLU A 168 -3.61 5.20 -8.33
CA GLU A 168 -3.04 5.80 -9.55
C GLU A 168 -3.95 5.62 -10.78
N ASN A 169 -5.27 5.71 -10.58
CA ASN A 169 -6.31 5.46 -11.59
C ASN A 169 -6.34 4.04 -12.16
N SER A 170 -5.80 3.05 -11.45
CA SER A 170 -5.85 1.63 -11.83
C SER A 170 -6.18 0.72 -10.64
N CYS A 171 -6.88 -0.38 -10.89
CA CYS A 171 -7.19 -1.36 -9.85
C CYS A 171 -5.92 -2.14 -9.49
N GLN A 172 -5.45 -2.02 -8.26
CA GLN A 172 -4.23 -2.67 -7.80
C GLN A 172 -4.49 -3.34 -6.44
N CYS A 173 -3.60 -4.24 -6.01
CA CYS A 173 -3.67 -4.80 -4.64
C CYS A 173 -3.55 -3.70 -3.57
N HIS A 174 -3.84 -4.00 -2.31
CA HIS A 174 -3.60 -3.05 -1.22
C HIS A 174 -2.10 -2.76 -1.03
N ASP A 175 -1.75 -1.73 -0.25
CA ASP A 175 -0.34 -1.28 -0.08
C ASP A 175 0.55 -2.39 0.50
N THR A 176 -0.01 -3.20 1.39
CA THR A 176 0.66 -4.33 2.05
C THR A 176 0.83 -5.56 1.15
N ASP A 177 0.18 -5.57 -0.01
CA ASP A 177 0.03 -6.76 -0.83
C ASP A 177 0.70 -6.57 -2.21
N TYR A 178 0.98 -7.69 -2.86
CA TYR A 178 1.40 -7.76 -4.25
C TYR A 178 0.57 -8.80 -5.00
N TRP A 179 0.56 -8.69 -6.34
CA TRP A 179 -0.11 -9.64 -7.20
C TRP A 179 0.80 -10.82 -7.52
N ASP A 180 0.42 -12.03 -7.11
CA ASP A 180 1.18 -13.26 -7.37
C ASP A 180 0.88 -13.91 -8.74
N GLY A 181 -0.02 -13.31 -9.52
CA GLY A 181 -0.54 -13.88 -10.77
C GLY A 181 -2.02 -14.29 -10.67
N VAL A 182 -2.53 -14.53 -9.46
CA VAL A 182 -3.89 -15.04 -9.22
C VAL A 182 -4.62 -14.26 -8.13
N TYR A 183 -3.93 -13.90 -7.05
CA TYR A 183 -4.48 -13.20 -5.90
C TYR A 183 -3.55 -12.08 -5.42
N CYS A 184 -4.14 -11.15 -4.68
CA CYS A 184 -3.37 -10.22 -3.87
C CYS A 184 -2.94 -10.94 -2.60
N VAL A 185 -1.63 -11.05 -2.40
CA VAL A 185 -1.02 -11.74 -1.25
C VAL A 185 -0.07 -10.79 -0.54
N ASN A 186 0.16 -11.02 0.75
CA ASN A 186 1.02 -10.16 1.56
C ASN A 186 2.44 -10.09 0.99
N ARG A 187 3.01 -8.89 1.00
CA ARG A 187 4.42 -8.68 0.67
C ARG A 187 5.34 -9.40 1.65
N LYS A 188 6.42 -9.91 1.09
CA LYS A 188 7.40 -10.77 1.72
C LYS A 188 8.35 -9.98 2.63
N ALA A 189 8.57 -10.51 3.82
CA ALA A 189 9.51 -9.97 4.82
C ALA A 189 10.97 -10.26 4.44
N ALA A 190 11.92 -9.73 5.23
CA ALA A 190 13.34 -9.98 5.04
C ALA A 190 13.69 -11.49 5.03
N GLY A 191 14.63 -11.87 4.16
CA GLY A 191 15.10 -13.24 3.99
C GLY A 191 14.19 -14.16 3.14
N MET A 192 12.98 -13.71 2.81
CA MET A 192 12.05 -14.50 2.00
C MET A 192 12.39 -14.45 0.51
N PRO A 193 12.18 -15.55 -0.22
CA PRO A 193 12.54 -15.63 -1.64
C PRO A 193 11.65 -14.71 -2.49
N CYS A 194 12.22 -14.03 -3.46
CA CYS A 194 11.50 -13.10 -4.35
C CYS A 194 12.02 -13.21 -5.79
N SER A 195 11.17 -12.91 -6.77
CA SER A 195 11.53 -12.80 -8.19
C SER A 195 11.50 -11.36 -8.70
N SER A 196 10.69 -10.51 -8.07
CA SER A 196 10.57 -9.09 -8.41
C SER A 196 10.48 -8.18 -7.19
N GLN A 197 10.80 -6.90 -7.40
CA GLN A 197 10.88 -5.89 -6.36
C GLN A 197 9.55 -5.63 -5.63
N ASN A 198 8.43 -5.75 -6.34
CA ASN A 198 7.08 -5.53 -5.80
C ASN A 198 6.65 -6.63 -4.82
N GLU A 199 7.34 -7.77 -4.77
CA GLU A 199 7.02 -8.85 -3.84
C GLU A 199 7.48 -8.55 -2.41
N CYS A 200 8.48 -7.69 -2.24
CA CYS A 200 9.04 -7.37 -0.94
C CYS A 200 8.29 -6.21 -0.28
N GLN A 201 8.26 -6.21 1.06
CA GLN A 201 7.79 -5.05 1.83
C GLN A 201 8.64 -3.82 1.51
N ASP A 202 8.10 -2.62 1.72
CA ASP A 202 8.67 -1.37 1.21
C ASP A 202 10.11 -1.09 1.70
N ASP A 203 10.46 -1.55 2.91
CA ASP A 203 11.80 -1.42 3.50
C ASP A 203 12.83 -2.38 2.86
N PHE A 204 12.40 -3.35 2.06
CA PHE A 204 13.27 -4.38 1.47
C PHE A 204 13.32 -4.30 -0.06
N ARG A 205 14.46 -4.71 -0.60
CA ARG A 205 14.66 -4.91 -2.03
C ARG A 205 14.83 -6.38 -2.36
N CYS A 206 14.35 -6.78 -3.53
CA CYS A 206 14.61 -8.13 -4.02
C CYS A 206 16.05 -8.19 -4.55
N LEU A 207 16.96 -8.73 -3.73
CA LEU A 207 18.40 -8.80 -4.02
C LEU A 207 18.83 -10.27 -3.95
N ASN A 208 19.47 -10.77 -5.02
CA ASN A 208 19.89 -12.17 -5.11
C ASN A 208 18.77 -13.15 -4.77
N GLU A 209 17.58 -12.93 -5.36
CA GLU A 209 16.38 -13.77 -5.17
C GLU A 209 15.84 -13.78 -3.72
N SER A 210 16.24 -12.83 -2.87
CA SER A 210 15.78 -12.71 -1.48
C SER A 210 15.47 -11.26 -1.11
N CYS A 211 14.39 -11.04 -0.35
CA CYS A 211 14.06 -9.72 0.17
C CYS A 211 15.11 -9.32 1.23
N SER A 212 15.91 -8.30 0.94
CA SER A 212 17.03 -7.87 1.78
C SER A 212 17.13 -6.35 1.84
N CYS A 213 17.82 -5.83 2.86
CA CYS A 213 18.13 -4.39 2.95
C CYS A 213 19.02 -3.93 1.79
N GLN A 214 18.96 -2.64 1.45
CA GLN A 214 19.79 -2.09 0.39
C GLN A 214 21.28 -2.10 0.75
N MET A 215 22.14 -1.82 -0.23
CA MET A 215 23.56 -1.60 0.04
C MET A 215 23.76 -0.52 1.11
N LEU A 216 24.71 -0.76 2.01
CA LEU A 216 25.02 0.09 3.17
C LEU A 216 23.94 0.12 4.26
N GLU A 217 22.97 -0.78 4.23
CA GLU A 217 21.99 -0.96 5.29
C GLU A 217 22.20 -2.32 5.98
N TYR A 218 21.62 -2.46 7.16
CA TYR A 218 21.55 -3.70 7.91
C TYR A 218 20.16 -3.90 8.48
N LEU A 219 19.78 -5.16 8.68
CA LEU A 219 18.50 -5.54 9.26
C LEU A 219 18.58 -5.43 10.78
N ASN A 220 17.66 -4.69 11.39
CA ASN A 220 17.46 -4.68 12.83
C ASN A 220 15.96 -4.84 13.14
N GLY A 221 15.58 -6.02 13.64
CA GLY A 221 14.18 -6.44 13.69
C GLY A 221 13.60 -6.54 12.28
N ASP A 222 12.51 -5.83 12.03
CA ASP A 222 11.78 -5.86 10.75
C ASP A 222 12.07 -4.63 9.87
N LYS A 223 13.13 -3.87 10.15
CA LYS A 223 13.48 -2.66 9.41
C LYS A 223 14.94 -2.60 9.01
N CYS A 224 15.17 -1.92 7.90
CA CYS A 224 16.52 -1.62 7.42
C CYS A 224 17.01 -0.30 8.01
N PHE A 225 18.22 -0.33 8.56
CA PHE A 225 18.90 0.83 9.12
C PHE A 225 20.20 1.05 8.37
N ARG A 226 20.54 2.32 8.14
CA ARG A 226 21.80 2.67 7.52
C ARG A 226 22.97 2.28 8.43
N ARG A 227 23.98 1.63 7.83
CA ARG A 227 25.24 1.31 8.49
C ARG A 227 26.02 2.59 8.79
N GLN A 228 26.63 2.59 9.97
CA GLN A 228 27.39 3.66 10.57
C GLN A 228 28.75 3.82 9.88
N MET A 229 29.12 5.08 9.68
CA MET A 229 30.43 5.47 9.14
C MET A 229 31.50 5.47 10.23
N ALA A 230 32.76 5.57 9.82
CA ALA A 230 33.88 5.65 10.76
C ALA A 230 33.71 6.83 11.73
N GLY A 231 33.98 6.60 13.01
CA GLY A 231 33.83 7.57 14.10
C GLY A 231 32.42 7.69 14.68
N MET A 232 31.42 6.99 14.12
CA MET A 232 30.06 6.98 14.66
C MET A 232 29.88 5.91 15.73
N HIS A 233 28.96 6.15 16.66
CA HIS A 233 28.64 5.20 17.73
C HIS A 233 27.97 3.93 17.17
N CYS A 234 28.29 2.80 17.76
CA CYS A 234 27.73 1.49 17.41
C CYS A 234 27.52 0.65 18.69
N THR A 235 26.57 -0.28 18.65
CA THR A 235 26.39 -1.27 19.73
C THR A 235 26.82 -2.68 19.33
N SER A 236 26.89 -2.95 18.02
CA SER A 236 27.21 -4.25 17.44
C SER A 236 28.00 -4.11 16.15
N GLN A 237 28.67 -5.20 15.73
CA GLN A 237 29.48 -5.20 14.51
C GLN A 237 28.66 -4.96 13.24
N ILE A 238 27.41 -5.44 13.20
CA ILE A 238 26.56 -5.35 12.00
C ILE A 238 26.11 -3.90 11.71
N GLU A 239 26.21 -3.01 12.70
CA GLU A 239 25.90 -1.60 12.52
C GLU A 239 26.95 -0.86 11.70
N CYS A 240 28.20 -1.32 11.69
CA CYS A 240 29.27 -0.65 10.96
C CYS A 240 29.27 -1.06 9.47
N GLN A 241 29.82 -0.18 8.61
CA GLN A 241 30.11 -0.54 7.21
C GLN A 241 31.18 -1.65 7.14
N ASP A 242 31.23 -2.39 6.03
CA ASP A 242 31.95 -3.68 5.94
C ASP A 242 33.44 -3.63 6.33
N ASP A 243 34.12 -2.50 6.12
CA ASP A 243 35.54 -2.31 6.45
C ASP A 243 35.80 -1.76 7.87
N LEU A 244 34.73 -1.62 8.67
CA LEU A 244 34.77 -1.04 10.01
C LEU A 244 34.36 -2.08 11.06
N LEU A 245 35.05 -2.03 12.19
CA LEU A 245 34.73 -2.79 13.38
C LEU A 245 34.15 -1.87 14.45
N CYS A 246 33.14 -2.36 15.16
CA CYS A 246 32.63 -1.71 16.35
C CYS A 246 33.59 -1.99 17.51
N VAL A 247 34.44 -1.02 17.85
CA VAL A 247 35.45 -1.11 18.90
C VAL A 247 35.11 -0.06 19.96
N GLU A 248 34.92 -0.51 21.21
CA GLU A 248 34.57 0.36 22.34
C GLU A 248 33.35 1.28 22.08
N GLY A 249 32.38 0.77 21.31
CA GLY A 249 31.15 1.50 20.97
C GLY A 249 31.30 2.49 19.83
N ILE A 250 32.41 2.47 19.07
CA ILE A 250 32.64 3.35 17.92
C ILE A 250 33.08 2.51 16.71
N CYS A 251 32.55 2.82 15.51
CA CYS A 251 33.00 2.19 14.27
C CYS A 251 34.39 2.72 13.88
N LEU A 252 35.39 1.85 13.94
CA LEU A 252 36.80 2.15 13.62
C LEU A 252 37.32 1.21 12.55
N CYS A 253 38.33 1.65 11.79
CA CYS A 253 39.05 0.76 10.89
C CYS A 253 39.74 -0.35 11.70
N HIS A 254 39.90 -1.53 11.07
CA HIS A 254 40.74 -2.59 11.62
C HIS A 254 42.14 -2.06 12.01
N GLU A 255 42.81 -2.66 13.00
CA GLU A 255 44.11 -2.18 13.54
C GLU A 255 45.21 -2.00 12.48
N THR A 256 45.11 -2.74 11.39
CA THR A 256 46.03 -2.70 10.24
C THR A 256 45.71 -1.59 9.24
N HIS A 257 44.65 -0.82 9.46
CA HIS A 257 44.17 0.24 8.58
C HIS A 257 44.04 1.56 9.34
N TYR A 258 44.06 2.67 8.60
CA TYR A 258 43.80 4.01 9.09
C TYR A 258 42.74 4.68 8.23
N LEU A 259 42.04 5.65 8.82
CA LEU A 259 40.96 6.34 8.14
C LEU A 259 41.53 7.46 7.27
N LYS A 260 41.24 7.44 5.97
CA LYS A 260 41.52 8.54 5.05
C LYS A 260 40.36 8.72 4.09
N ASP A 261 39.85 9.95 3.99
CA ASP A 261 38.73 10.31 3.10
C ASP A 261 37.50 9.38 3.26
N LYS A 262 37.20 8.99 4.52
CA LYS A 262 36.11 8.05 4.92
C LYS A 262 36.30 6.60 4.45
N GLN A 263 37.49 6.22 4.01
CA GLN A 263 37.85 4.85 3.66
C GLN A 263 38.94 4.32 4.58
N CYS A 264 38.91 3.02 4.84
CA CYS A 264 39.97 2.35 5.58
C CYS A 264 41.09 1.96 4.63
N ILE A 265 42.28 2.55 4.81
CA ILE A 265 43.47 2.30 4.00
C ILE A 265 44.49 1.56 4.85
N ILE A 266 45.18 0.57 4.27
CA ILE A 266 46.22 -0.20 4.96
C ILE A 266 47.29 0.75 5.50
N ARG A 267 47.65 0.57 6.78
CA ARG A 267 48.74 1.28 7.45
C ARG A 267 50.08 0.86 6.86
N LYS A 268 50.94 1.86 6.75
CA LYS A 268 52.28 1.79 6.19
C LYS A 268 53.25 1.07 7.12
N GLN A 269 54.10 0.26 6.52
CA GLN A 269 55.15 -0.53 7.17
C GLN A 269 56.37 0.33 7.51
N SER A 270 57.32 -0.24 8.23
CA SER A 270 58.59 0.42 8.53
C SER A 270 59.32 0.80 7.22
N ASN A 271 59.88 2.01 7.18
CA ASN A 271 60.60 2.62 6.06
C ASN A 271 59.74 3.11 4.87
N GLU A 272 58.41 3.03 4.97
CA GLU A 272 57.53 3.63 3.95
C GLU A 272 57.30 5.13 4.20
N LEU A 273 57.04 5.87 3.11
CA LEU A 273 56.82 7.31 3.15
C LEU A 273 55.48 7.66 3.81
N CYS A 274 55.45 8.59 4.77
CA CYS A 274 54.25 9.03 5.48
C CYS A 274 54.16 10.56 5.56
N SER A 275 52.95 11.09 5.74
CA SER A 275 52.75 12.50 6.08
C SER A 275 52.39 12.66 7.56
N THR A 276 51.58 11.75 8.10
CA THR A 276 51.19 11.73 9.52
C THR A 276 51.45 10.37 10.17
N THR A 277 51.52 10.33 11.50
CA THR A 277 51.75 9.09 12.28
C THR A 277 50.60 8.09 12.13
N GLU A 278 49.37 8.56 11.91
CA GLU A 278 48.21 7.69 11.72
C GLU A 278 48.34 6.78 10.48
N GLU A 279 49.11 7.21 9.48
CA GLU A 279 49.37 6.41 8.29
C GLU A 279 50.25 5.18 8.57
N CYS A 280 51.00 5.15 9.67
CA CYS A 280 51.93 4.07 10.01
C CYS A 280 51.25 2.98 10.85
N LEU A 281 51.81 1.77 10.87
CA LEU A 281 51.41 0.75 11.85
C LEU A 281 51.46 1.33 13.27
N SER A 282 50.55 0.88 14.16
CA SER A 282 50.33 1.45 15.49
C SER A 282 51.57 1.54 16.39
N THR A 283 52.63 0.76 16.12
CA THR A 283 53.89 0.80 16.87
C THR A 283 54.94 1.76 16.26
N LEU A 284 54.68 2.32 15.08
CA LEU A 284 55.57 3.22 14.34
C LEU A 284 55.08 4.66 14.43
N VAL A 285 56.02 5.60 14.32
CA VAL A 285 55.76 7.04 14.28
C VAL A 285 56.24 7.60 12.93
N CYS A 286 55.48 8.54 12.36
CA CYS A 286 55.93 9.23 11.17
C CYS A 286 56.98 10.28 11.55
N HIS A 287 58.24 10.01 11.22
CA HIS A 287 59.35 10.93 11.50
C HIS A 287 60.15 11.16 10.23
N ARG A 288 60.37 12.43 9.88
CA ARG A 288 61.05 12.84 8.62
C ARG A 288 60.42 12.19 7.39
N HIS A 289 59.09 12.16 7.33
CA HIS A 289 58.30 11.57 6.26
C HIS A 289 58.46 10.07 6.08
N ILE A 290 58.95 9.33 7.08
CA ILE A 290 59.11 7.88 7.02
C ILE A 290 58.53 7.24 8.30
N CYS A 291 57.83 6.12 8.15
CA CYS A 291 57.34 5.32 9.27
C CYS A 291 58.49 4.58 9.94
N GLN A 292 58.83 4.95 11.18
CA GLN A 292 59.93 4.35 11.93
C GLN A 292 59.63 4.29 13.44
N CYS A 293 60.37 3.47 14.17
CA CYS A 293 60.27 3.44 15.62
C CYS A 293 60.77 4.76 16.23
N ILE A 294 60.32 5.05 17.46
CA ILE A 294 60.86 6.14 18.27
C ILE A 294 62.38 5.91 18.48
N SER A 295 63.17 6.96 18.70
CA SER A 295 64.64 6.88 18.81
C SER A 295 65.14 5.85 19.83
N SER A 296 64.38 5.60 20.91
CA SER A 296 64.70 4.57 21.91
C SER A 296 64.56 3.12 21.41
N ASP A 297 63.92 2.91 20.27
CA ASP A 297 63.42 1.62 19.82
C ASP A 297 63.97 1.26 18.42
N TYR A 298 63.87 -0.03 18.07
CA TYR A 298 64.23 -0.56 16.78
C TYR A 298 63.13 -1.48 16.23
N TRP A 299 63.01 -1.52 14.91
CA TRP A 299 62.07 -2.41 14.23
C TRP A 299 62.65 -3.83 14.17
N ASN A 300 61.95 -4.79 14.75
CA ASN A 300 62.38 -6.20 14.74
C ASN A 300 61.80 -7.03 13.57
N GLY A 301 61.02 -6.39 12.68
CA GLY A 301 60.27 -7.05 11.59
C GLY A 301 58.76 -7.09 11.81
N THR A 302 58.29 -6.98 13.06
CA THR A 302 56.85 -7.00 13.39
C THR A 302 56.43 -5.88 14.34
N THR A 303 57.29 -5.47 15.27
CA THR A 303 57.00 -4.46 16.30
C THR A 303 58.25 -3.67 16.65
N CYS A 304 58.06 -2.46 17.17
CA CYS A 304 59.14 -1.71 17.80
C CYS A 304 59.52 -2.34 19.14
N LYS A 305 60.82 -2.56 19.34
CA LYS A 305 61.40 -3.09 20.58
C LYS A 305 62.45 -2.11 21.09
N LEU A 306 62.55 -2.00 22.42
CA LEU A 306 63.56 -1.15 23.05
C LEU A 306 64.98 -1.54 22.59
N ARG A 307 65.79 -0.53 22.26
CA ARG A 307 67.20 -0.71 21.96
C ARG A 307 67.94 -1.24 23.19
N ARG A 308 68.89 -2.14 22.93
CA ARG A 308 69.64 -2.90 23.92
C ARG A 308 70.82 -2.08 24.45
N GLU A 309 71.15 -2.30 25.72
CA GLU A 309 72.24 -1.64 26.43
C GLU A 309 73.59 -2.32 26.17
N MET A 310 74.66 -1.76 26.74
CA MET A 310 76.03 -2.30 26.64
C MET A 310 76.08 -3.79 27.00
N ASN A 311 76.86 -4.57 26.25
CA ASN A 311 77.08 -6.02 26.40
C ASN A 311 75.86 -6.93 26.16
N PHE A 312 74.70 -6.39 25.81
CA PHE A 312 73.57 -7.23 25.41
C PHE A 312 73.78 -7.79 24.01
N SER A 313 73.32 -9.02 23.78
CA SER A 313 73.43 -9.65 22.47
C SER A 313 72.71 -8.84 21.39
N CYS A 314 73.21 -8.80 20.17
CA CYS A 314 72.62 -8.09 19.05
C CYS A 314 72.89 -8.80 17.73
N LYS A 315 72.06 -8.55 16.71
CA LYS A 315 72.30 -9.03 15.32
C LYS A 315 72.74 -7.92 14.37
N ASN A 316 72.35 -6.68 14.64
CA ASN A 316 72.70 -5.52 13.83
C ASN A 316 72.74 -4.27 14.71
N ARG A 317 73.38 -3.20 14.20
CA ARG A 317 73.57 -1.93 14.93
C ARG A 317 72.26 -1.31 15.40
N LEU A 318 71.17 -1.44 14.64
CA LEU A 318 69.88 -0.84 14.99
C LEU A 318 69.33 -1.41 16.31
N GLN A 319 69.72 -2.62 16.71
CA GLN A 319 69.28 -3.19 17.99
C GLN A 319 69.93 -2.54 19.21
N CYS A 320 71.02 -1.77 19.03
CA CYS A 320 71.77 -1.14 20.11
C CYS A 320 71.35 0.33 20.30
N ARG A 321 71.58 0.89 21.49
CA ARG A 321 71.42 2.34 21.75
C ARG A 321 72.31 3.15 20.79
N GLU A 322 71.95 4.41 20.56
CA GLU A 322 72.54 5.26 19.50
C GLU A 322 74.08 5.36 19.53
N THR A 323 74.68 5.32 20.72
CA THR A 323 76.13 5.40 20.95
C THR A 323 76.86 4.05 20.85
N LEU A 324 76.12 2.95 20.68
CA LEU A 324 76.63 1.59 20.64
C LEU A 324 76.53 1.01 19.22
N ASP A 325 77.46 0.14 18.89
CA ASP A 325 77.49 -0.63 17.65
C ASP A 325 77.39 -2.12 17.97
N CYS A 326 76.86 -2.91 17.02
CA CYS A 326 76.72 -4.35 17.21
C CYS A 326 77.99 -5.06 16.76
N ARG A 327 78.81 -5.46 17.73
CA ARG A 327 80.15 -6.01 17.51
C ARG A 327 80.30 -7.32 18.27
N GLU A 328 80.81 -8.35 17.58
CA GLU A 328 80.90 -9.71 18.13
C GLU A 328 79.56 -10.22 18.70
N ASN A 329 78.46 -9.85 18.03
CA ASN A 329 77.09 -10.11 18.46
C ASN A 329 76.70 -9.49 19.81
N THR A 330 77.40 -8.44 20.28
CA THR A 330 77.04 -7.68 21.49
C THR A 330 77.09 -6.16 21.24
N CYS A 331 76.27 -5.38 21.94
CA CYS A 331 76.29 -3.93 21.82
C CYS A 331 77.52 -3.36 22.55
N GLN A 332 78.44 -2.75 21.81
CA GLN A 332 79.71 -2.23 22.32
C GLN A 332 80.00 -0.81 21.79
N CYS A 333 80.87 -0.06 22.47
CA CYS A 333 81.35 1.23 21.94
C CYS A 333 82.17 1.04 20.65
N HIS A 334 82.27 2.12 19.87
CA HIS A 334 83.15 2.18 18.72
C HIS A 334 84.64 2.11 19.14
N ASP A 335 85.55 1.65 18.27
CA ASP A 335 86.98 1.41 18.60
C ASP A 335 87.72 2.65 19.10
N THR A 336 87.22 3.82 18.71
CA THR A 336 87.75 5.14 19.06
C THR A 336 87.32 5.62 20.44
N ASP A 337 86.39 4.91 21.07
CA ASP A 337 85.69 5.35 22.26
C ASP A 337 85.90 4.34 23.41
N TYR A 338 85.60 4.74 24.64
CA TYR A 338 85.55 3.87 25.81
C TYR A 338 84.24 4.09 26.56
N TRP A 339 83.80 3.08 27.30
CA TRP A 339 82.60 3.19 28.13
C TRP A 339 82.93 3.88 29.44
N ASP A 340 82.33 5.04 29.73
CA ASP A 340 82.54 5.79 30.98
C ASP A 340 81.62 5.36 32.13
N GLY A 341 80.72 4.38 31.88
CA GLY A 341 79.68 3.95 32.80
C GLY A 341 78.26 4.33 32.34
N VAL A 342 78.12 5.33 31.46
CA VAL A 342 76.83 5.86 30.99
C VAL A 342 76.80 6.08 29.48
N TYR A 343 77.91 6.53 28.89
CA TYR A 343 78.05 6.83 27.46
C TYR A 343 79.39 6.30 26.90
N CYS A 344 79.45 6.20 25.57
CA CYS A 344 80.72 5.98 24.88
C CYS A 344 81.41 7.33 24.68
N VAL A 345 82.59 7.50 25.28
CA VAL A 345 83.37 8.74 25.26
C VAL A 345 84.59 8.58 24.36
N ASN A 346 84.82 9.55 23.48
CA ASN A 346 85.92 9.50 22.53
C ASN A 346 87.28 9.63 23.23
N ARG A 347 88.18 8.68 22.98
CA ARG A 347 89.50 8.61 23.62
C ARG A 347 90.40 9.82 23.30
N LYS A 348 90.21 10.48 22.14
CA LYS A 348 91.02 11.63 21.72
C LYS A 348 90.53 12.98 22.25
N VAL A 349 89.26 13.07 22.63
CA VAL A 349 88.67 14.34 23.12
C VAL A 349 89.01 14.54 24.60
N ASP A 350 89.09 13.47 25.38
CA ASP A 350 89.35 13.57 26.83
C ASP A 350 90.80 14.01 27.14
N GLU A 351 91.78 13.66 26.28
CA GLU A 351 93.17 14.15 26.40
C GLU A 351 93.26 15.68 26.28
N SER A 352 92.37 16.33 25.51
CA SER A 352 92.36 17.79 25.37
C SER A 352 91.77 18.52 26.58
N ASN A 353 90.88 17.87 27.34
CA ASN A 353 90.36 18.40 28.61
C ASN A 353 91.37 18.19 29.76
N PHE A 354 92.16 17.11 29.72
CA PHE A 354 93.25 16.88 30.67
C PHE A 354 94.37 17.93 30.54
N LEU A 355 94.69 18.36 29.32
CA LEU A 355 95.66 19.43 29.07
C LEU A 355 95.18 20.82 29.54
N LYS A 356 93.87 21.09 29.48
CA LYS A 356 93.28 22.32 30.03
C LYS A 356 93.33 22.38 31.57
N TYR A 357 93.13 21.25 32.25
CA TYR A 357 93.24 21.16 33.70
C TYR A 357 94.69 21.21 34.22
N SER A 358 95.67 20.70 33.45
CA SER A 358 97.09 20.80 33.81
C SER A 358 97.68 22.21 33.61
N TYR A 359 97.20 22.99 32.63
CA TYR A 359 97.67 24.38 32.44
C TYR A 359 97.14 25.37 33.49
N MET A 360 95.95 25.12 34.05
CA MET A 360 95.38 25.97 35.12
C MET A 360 96.00 25.73 36.51
N LYS A 361 96.76 24.63 36.71
CA LYS A 361 97.49 24.33 37.96
C LYS A 361 98.93 24.84 37.99
N GLN A 362 99.47 25.37 36.89
CA GLN A 362 100.83 25.93 36.84
C GLN A 362 100.91 27.46 36.94
N ILE A 363 99.79 28.16 37.15
CA ILE A 363 99.73 29.64 37.32
C ILE A 363 99.46 30.05 38.79
N GLN A 364 99.46 29.12 39.75
CA GLN A 364 99.36 29.41 41.19
C GLN A 364 100.54 28.85 41.99
N LYS A 365 101.77 29.28 41.64
CA LYS A 365 102.91 29.23 42.56
C LYS A 365 103.76 30.48 42.43
#